data_AF-A0AAN4HJG5-F1
#
_entry.id   AF-A0AAN4HJG5-F1
#
_cell.length_a   1.000
_cell.length_b   1.000
_cell.length_c   1.000
_cell.angle_alpha   90.00
_cell.angle_beta   90.00
_cell.angle_gamma   90.00
#
_symmetry.space_group_name_H-M   'P 1'
#
loop_
_entity.id
_entity.type
_entity.pdbx_description
1 polymer ?
#
loop_
_entity_poly.entity_id
_entity_poly.type
_entity_poly.pdbx_seq_one_letter_code
_entity_poly.pdbx_strand_id
1 'polypeptide(L)'
;MKIYPVPPDMKEKEKVIGGVLNLNQFFWLLGGFGLGALFFILSFVTIGNGIISCFLGLIGLLSGTPFAFKKKLDMTLWEYISRKRALKRKTKKLINRRREV
;
A
#
# COMPACT_ATOMS: atom_id res chain seq x y z
N MET A 1 -18.06 40.78 0.36
CA MET A 1 -17.58 39.42 -0.02
C MET A 1 -18.46 38.39 0.67
N LYS A 2 -19.13 37.49 -0.06
CA LYS A 2 -19.81 36.33 0.54
C LYS A 2 -18.76 35.25 0.78
N ILE A 3 -18.50 34.94 2.05
CA ILE A 3 -17.62 33.84 2.43
C ILE A 3 -18.46 32.57 2.31
N TYR A 4 -18.17 31.74 1.31
CA TYR A 4 -18.75 30.42 1.23
C TYR A 4 -18.06 29.52 2.26
N PRO A 5 -18.81 28.75 3.08
CA PRO A 5 -18.20 27.76 3.94
C PRO A 5 -17.61 26.67 3.06
N VAL A 6 -16.29 26.72 2.86
CA VAL A 6 -15.55 25.63 2.23
C VAL A 6 -15.53 24.49 3.25
N PRO A 7 -16.08 23.31 2.93
CA PRO A 7 -16.04 22.20 3.85
C PRO A 7 -14.57 21.81 4.12
N PRO A 8 -14.20 21.50 5.36
CA PRO A 8 -12.86 21.05 5.69
C PRO A 8 -12.55 19.77 4.90
N ASP A 9 -11.34 19.68 4.34
CA ASP A 9 -10.94 18.58 3.47
C ASP A 9 -10.75 17.30 4.30
N MET A 10 -11.82 16.49 4.43
CA MET A 10 -11.80 15.23 5.19
C MET A 10 -11.13 14.06 4.43
N LYS A 11 -10.36 14.33 3.37
CA LYS A 11 -9.73 13.27 2.58
C LYS A 11 -8.59 12.57 3.30
N GLU A 12 -7.96 13.22 4.27
CA GLU A 12 -6.85 12.61 5.01
C GLU A 12 -7.38 11.51 5.93
N LYS A 13 -6.93 10.27 5.66
CA LYS A 13 -7.16 9.15 6.56
C LYS A 13 -6.47 9.42 7.90
N GLU A 14 -7.19 9.11 8.97
CA GLU A 14 -6.72 9.29 10.34
C GLU A 14 -5.46 8.47 10.61
N LYS A 15 -4.40 9.17 11.04
CA LYS A 15 -3.10 8.56 11.37
C LYS A 15 -3.15 8.08 12.82
N VAL A 16 -3.60 6.84 13.00
CA VAL A 16 -3.84 6.24 14.32
C VAL A 16 -2.53 5.86 15.03
N ILE A 17 -1.47 5.52 14.29
CA ILE A 17 -0.23 4.97 14.88
C ILE A 17 0.87 6.03 14.85
N GLY A 18 1.21 6.52 16.04
CA GLY A 18 2.25 7.53 16.26
C GLY A 18 2.01 8.86 15.54
N GLY A 19 0.78 9.14 15.08
CA GLY A 19 0.44 10.34 14.28
C GLY A 19 1.05 10.35 12.87
N VAL A 20 1.72 9.28 12.45
CA VAL A 20 2.42 9.18 11.14
C VAL A 20 1.76 8.15 10.23
N LEU A 21 1.29 7.03 10.79
CA LEU A 21 0.81 5.89 10.03
C LEU A 21 -0.69 5.63 10.21
N ASN A 22 -1.34 5.31 9.09
CA ASN A 22 -2.72 4.81 9.06
C ASN A 22 -2.76 3.32 9.39
N LEU A 23 -3.90 2.82 9.89
CA LEU A 23 -4.10 1.40 10.19
C LEU A 23 -3.76 0.48 9.00
N ASN A 24 -4.17 0.86 7.79
CA ASN A 24 -3.83 0.09 6.58
C ASN A 24 -2.32 0.01 6.33
N GLN A 25 -1.58 1.10 6.56
CA GLN A 25 -0.12 1.12 6.38
C GLN A 25 0.57 0.24 7.43
N PHE A 26 0.02 0.19 8.64
CA PHE A 26 0.50 -0.69 9.70
C PHE A 26 0.25 -2.17 9.38
N PHE A 27 -0.91 -2.53 8.83
CA PHE A 27 -1.14 -3.91 8.36
C PHE A 27 -0.17 -4.32 7.25
N TRP A 28 0.25 -3.38 6.38
CA TRP A 28 1.30 -3.67 5.39
C TRP A 28 2.68 -3.90 6.02
N LEU A 29 3.02 -3.21 7.10
CA LEU A 29 4.25 -3.47 7.87
C LEU A 29 4.18 -4.81 8.61
N LEU A 30 3.08 -5.09 9.28
CA LEU A 30 2.82 -6.39 9.93
C LEU A 30 2.88 -7.54 8.92
N GLY A 31 2.25 -7.35 7.76
CA GLY A 31 2.29 -8.30 6.66
C GLY A 31 3.71 -8.53 6.16
N GLY A 32 4.48 -7.47 5.94
CA GLY A 32 5.90 -7.57 5.56
C GLY A 32 6.74 -8.31 6.60
N PHE A 33 6.54 -8.01 7.89
CA PHE A 33 7.23 -8.70 8.98
C PHE A 33 6.89 -10.19 9.04
N GLY A 34 5.60 -10.54 8.93
CA GLY A 34 5.15 -11.93 8.87
C GLY A 34 5.70 -12.68 7.66
N LEU A 35 5.75 -12.02 6.50
CA LEU A 35 6.26 -12.59 5.25
C LEU A 35 7.80 -12.78 5.30
N GLY A 36 8.52 -11.85 5.92
CA GLY A 36 9.95 -12.00 6.22
C GLY A 36 10.25 -13.16 7.18
N ALA A 37 9.48 -13.28 8.27
CA ALA A 37 9.62 -14.39 9.21
C ALA A 37 9.32 -15.75 8.53
N LEU A 38 8.27 -15.79 7.70
CA LEU A 38 7.92 -16.99 6.93
C LEU A 38 9.07 -17.40 5.99
N PHE A 39 9.62 -16.46 5.21
CA PHE A 39 10.74 -16.76 4.32
C PHE A 39 11.99 -17.18 5.07
N PHE A 40 12.29 -16.57 6.21
CA PHE A 40 13.41 -16.96 7.06
C PHE A 40 13.26 -18.40 7.54
N ILE A 41 12.12 -18.76 8.12
CA ILE A 41 11.87 -20.12 8.63
C ILE A 41 11.93 -21.14 7.49
N LEU A 42 11.23 -20.87 6.38
CA LEU A 42 11.14 -21.80 5.25
C LEU A 42 12.51 -22.07 4.62
N SER A 43 13.30 -21.01 4.40
CA SER A 43 14.65 -21.13 3.86
C SER A 43 15.61 -21.79 4.85
N PHE A 44 15.46 -21.54 6.15
CA PHE A 44 16.33 -22.13 7.17
C PHE A 44 16.10 -23.64 7.28
N VAL A 45 14.83 -24.07 7.25
CA VAL A 45 14.47 -25.51 7.26
C VAL A 45 14.92 -26.23 5.99
N THR A 46 14.91 -25.57 4.84
CA THR A 46 15.24 -26.21 3.56
C THR A 46 16.73 -26.21 3.23
N ILE A 47 17.43 -25.10 3.45
CA ILE A 47 18.83 -24.91 3.05
C ILE A 47 19.79 -25.12 4.22
N GLY A 48 19.35 -24.89 5.46
CA GLY A 48 20.19 -24.99 6.66
C GLY A 48 21.26 -23.89 6.80
N ASN A 49 21.39 -23.00 5.81
CA ASN A 49 22.35 -21.90 5.84
C ASN A 49 21.70 -20.60 6.34
N GLY A 50 21.99 -20.24 7.58
CA GLY A 50 21.43 -19.05 8.24
C GLY A 50 21.69 -17.73 7.52
N ILE A 51 22.80 -17.60 6.77
CA ILE A 51 23.12 -16.35 6.06
C ILE A 51 22.13 -16.13 4.90
N ILE A 52 21.91 -17.16 4.09
CA ILE A 52 20.98 -17.11 2.95
C ILE A 52 19.55 -16.88 3.44
N SER A 53 19.17 -17.55 4.53
CA SER A 53 17.87 -17.36 5.15
C SER A 53 17.63 -15.94 5.64
N CYS A 54 18.68 -15.31 6.22
CA CYS A 54 18.60 -13.93 6.67
C CYS A 54 18.38 -12.97 5.50
N PHE A 55 19.09 -13.16 4.38
CA PHE A 55 18.88 -12.36 3.17
C PHE A 55 17.45 -12.50 2.60
N LEU A 56 16.93 -13.73 2.52
CA LEU A 56 15.56 -13.97 2.03
C LEU A 56 14.50 -13.40 2.98
N GLY A 57 14.72 -13.52 4.29
CA GLY A 57 13.86 -12.90 5.29
C GLY A 57 13.85 -11.38 5.20
N LEU A 58 15.03 -10.76 5.00
CA LEU A 58 15.17 -9.31 4.78
C LEU A 58 14.40 -8.84 3.54
N ILE A 59 14.47 -9.58 2.44
CA ILE A 59 13.69 -9.26 1.22
C ILE A 59 12.19 -9.31 1.51
N GLY A 60 11.73 -10.33 2.25
CA GLY A 60 10.34 -10.43 2.69
C GLY A 60 9.90 -9.25 3.56
N LEU A 61 10.73 -8.85 4.51
CA LEU A 61 10.47 -7.73 5.42
C LEU A 61 10.42 -6.39 4.67
N LEU A 62 11.38 -6.15 3.77
CA LEU A 62 11.45 -4.94 2.95
C LEU A 62 10.30 -4.81 1.95
N SER A 63 9.62 -5.91 1.61
CA SER A 63 8.49 -5.87 0.67
C SER A 63 7.29 -5.07 1.20
N GLY A 64 7.10 -5.00 2.52
CA GLY A 64 6.01 -4.24 3.16
C GLY A 64 6.28 -2.74 3.26
N THR A 65 7.55 -2.34 3.41
CA THR A 65 8.01 -0.96 3.57
C THR A 65 7.52 0.02 2.50
N PRO A 66 7.61 -0.27 1.17
CA PRO A 66 7.13 0.65 0.16
C PRO A 66 5.62 0.89 0.27
N PHE A 67 4.83 -0.12 0.60
CA PHE A 67 3.37 0.00 0.75
C PHE A 67 2.97 0.86 1.96
N ALA A 68 3.81 0.89 2.99
CA ALA A 68 3.59 1.72 4.17
C ALA A 68 3.94 3.19 3.93
N PHE A 69 5.11 3.48 3.33
CA PHE A 69 5.63 4.86 3.28
C PHE A 69 5.43 5.58 1.94
N LYS A 70 5.35 4.86 0.81
CA LYS A 70 5.25 5.51 -0.49
C LYS A 70 3.83 6.02 -0.75
N LYS A 71 3.70 7.34 -0.83
CA LYS A 71 2.47 8.01 -1.28
C LYS A 71 2.55 8.33 -2.77
N LYS A 72 1.42 8.23 -3.46
CA LYS A 72 1.29 8.61 -4.88
C LYS A 72 -0.04 9.32 -5.09
N LEU A 73 0.01 10.56 -5.59
CA LEU A 73 -1.16 11.44 -5.74
C LEU A 73 -1.93 11.57 -4.40
N ASP A 74 -1.19 11.83 -3.32
CA ASP A 74 -1.68 11.92 -1.93
C ASP A 74 -2.39 10.68 -1.37
N MET A 75 -2.43 9.59 -2.14
CA MET A 75 -2.99 8.31 -1.72
C MET A 75 -1.88 7.35 -1.30
N THR A 76 -2.23 6.42 -0.41
CA THR A 76 -1.35 5.27 -0.12
C THR A 76 -1.18 4.42 -1.39
N LEU A 77 -0.02 3.79 -1.56
CA LEU A 77 0.28 2.95 -2.74
C LEU A 77 -0.81 1.91 -3.02
N TRP A 78 -1.31 1.26 -1.96
CA TRP A 78 -2.38 0.27 -2.04
C TRP A 78 -3.67 0.86 -2.63
N GLU A 79 -4.05 2.04 -2.14
CA GLU A 79 -5.26 2.73 -2.59
C GLU A 79 -5.12 3.21 -4.03
N TYR A 80 -3.96 3.75 -4.40
CA TYR A 80 -3.66 4.10 -5.79
C TYR A 80 -3.79 2.90 -6.72
N ILE A 81 -3.19 1.75 -6.38
CA ILE A 81 -3.25 0.53 -7.21
C ILE A 81 -4.69 0.03 -7.31
N SER A 82 -5.42 0.00 -6.19
CA SER A 82 -6.81 -0.47 -6.14
C SER A 82 -7.72 0.39 -7.00
N ARG A 83 -7.63 1.72 -6.88
CA ARG A 83 -8.40 2.67 -7.70
C ARG A 83 -8.00 2.58 -9.18
N LYS A 84 -6.70 2.48 -9.50
CA LYS A 84 -6.22 2.29 -10.87
C LYS A 84 -6.78 1.00 -11.50
N ARG A 85 -6.80 -0.10 -10.75
CA ARG A 85 -7.39 -1.38 -11.21
C ARG A 85 -8.91 -1.28 -11.36
N ALA A 86 -9.60 -0.61 -10.45
CA ALA A 86 -11.05 -0.39 -10.54
C ALA A 86 -11.41 0.47 -11.76
N LEU A 87 -10.67 1.55 -12.00
CA LEU A 87 -10.82 2.41 -13.18
C LEU A 87 -10.62 1.58 -14.45
N LYS A 88 -9.50 0.86 -14.57
CA LYS A 88 -9.22 -0.01 -15.72
C LYS A 88 -10.34 -1.02 -15.99
N ARG A 89 -10.95 -1.60 -14.94
CA ARG A 89 -12.11 -2.50 -15.07
C ARG A 89 -13.36 -1.79 -15.59
N LYS A 90 -13.65 -0.58 -15.12
CA LYS A 90 -14.80 0.23 -15.58
C LYS A 90 -14.60 0.74 -17.00
N THR A 91 -13.43 1.26 -17.34
CA THR A 91 -13.12 1.76 -18.69
C THR A 91 -13.18 0.66 -19.75
N LYS A 92 -12.89 -0.61 -19.39
CA LYS A 92 -13.08 -1.75 -20.30
C LYS A 92 -14.54 -2.04 -20.64
N LYS A 93 -15.49 -1.62 -19.80
CA LYS A 93 -16.94 -1.85 -19.98
C LYS A 93 -17.68 -0.64 -20.54
N LEU A 94 -17.04 0.53 -20.60
CA LEU A 94 -17.62 1.73 -21.14
C LEU A 94 -17.06 1.94 -22.55
N ILE A 95 -17.93 1.96 -23.56
CA ILE A 95 -17.56 2.42 -24.90
C ILE A 95 -16.99 3.83 -24.73
N ASN A 96 -15.80 4.08 -25.26
CA ASN A 96 -15.12 5.37 -25.23
C ASN A 96 -15.86 6.36 -26.13
N ARG A 97 -17.10 6.73 -25.78
CA ARG A 97 -17.87 7.72 -26.51
C ARG A 97 -17.41 9.08 -26.02
N ARG A 98 -16.38 9.63 -26.66
CA ARG A 98 -16.21 11.08 -26.67
C ARG A 98 -17.50 11.63 -27.25
N ARG A 99 -18.26 12.37 -26.43
CA ARG A 99 -19.26 13.28 -27.01
C ARG A 99 -18.45 14.33 -27.74
N GLU A 100 -18.47 14.29 -29.05
CA GLU A 100 -18.08 15.45 -29.86
C GLU A 100 -19.05 16.57 -29.45
N VAL A 101 -18.45 17.70 -29.05
CA VAL A 101 -19.14 18.93 -28.66
C VAL A 101 -19.31 19.76 -29.92
#